data_AF-A0A960A2V0-F1
#
_entry.id   AF-A0A960A2V0-F1
#
_cell.length_a   1.000
_cell.length_b   1.000
_cell.length_c   1.000
_cell.angle_alpha   90.00
_cell.angle_beta   90.00
_cell.angle_gamma   90.00
#
_symmetry.space_group_name_H-M   'P 1'
#
loop_
_entity.id
_entity.type
_entity.pdbx_description
1 polymer ?
#
loop_
_entity_poly.entity_id
_entity_poly.type
_entity_poly.pdbx_seq_one_letter_code
_entity_poly.pdbx_strand_id
1 'polypeptide(L)'
;MDSLSSLLQGLAGLTWQGAVMIAVGLLLIWLAIKKEYEPLLLLPIGAGAILANLPLSPMVGEDGMLTLLYEMGVGNELFPLLIFVGIGAMTDFGPLLENPKMVLL
;
A
#
# COMPACT_ATOMS: atom_id res chain seq x y z
N MET A 1 22.43 27.32 -7.12
CA MET A 1 21.17 27.61 -7.85
C MET A 1 20.54 26.30 -8.34
N ASP A 2 20.75 25.20 -7.61
CA ASP A 2 20.59 23.83 -8.10
C ASP A 2 19.36 23.13 -7.50
N SER A 3 18.85 23.62 -6.37
CA SER A 3 17.62 23.11 -5.75
C SER A 3 16.35 23.59 -6.46
N LEU A 4 16.41 24.76 -7.09
CA LEU A 4 15.27 25.34 -7.79
C LEU A 4 15.12 24.71 -9.18
N SER A 5 16.24 24.40 -9.84
CA SER A 5 16.26 23.61 -11.07
C SER A 5 15.80 22.18 -10.85
N SER A 6 16.21 21.51 -9.76
CA SER A 6 15.75 20.15 -9.45
C SER A 6 14.24 20.09 -9.14
N LEU A 7 13.69 21.08 -8.42
CA LEU A 7 12.24 21.19 -8.20
C LEU A 7 11.47 21.45 -9.50
N LEU A 8 11.98 22.34 -10.36
CA LEU A 8 11.39 22.58 -11.68
C LEU A 8 11.45 21.33 -12.56
N GLN A 9 12.51 20.54 -12.45
CA GLN A 9 12.68 19.29 -13.21
C GLN A 9 11.73 18.19 -12.70
N GLY A 10 11.49 18.11 -11.39
CA GLY A 10 10.47 17.24 -10.81
C GLY A 10 9.06 17.62 -11.25
N LEU A 11 8.74 18.92 -11.27
CA LEU A 11 7.46 19.43 -11.81
C LEU A 11 7.31 19.15 -13.31
N ALA A 12 8.38 19.31 -14.09
CA ALA A 12 8.36 19.04 -15.53
C ALA A 12 8.27 17.54 -15.85
N GLY A 13 8.77 16.67 -14.97
CA GLY A 13 8.67 15.21 -15.07
C GLY A 13 7.36 14.61 -14.56
N LEU A 14 6.45 15.44 -14.03
CA LEU A 14 5.17 14.98 -13.52
C LEU A 14 4.27 14.56 -14.69
N THR A 15 4.03 13.26 -14.80
CA THR A 15 3.04 12.73 -15.74
C THR A 15 1.63 12.96 -15.18
N TRP A 16 0.65 13.15 -16.06
CA TRP A 16 -0.74 13.31 -15.64
C TRP A 16 -1.24 12.04 -14.90
N GLN A 17 -0.77 10.86 -15.31
CA GLN A 17 -1.08 9.58 -14.67
C GLN A 17 -0.56 9.54 -13.23
N GLY A 18 0.70 9.98 -13.00
CA GLY A 18 1.27 10.07 -11.67
C GLY A 18 0.50 11.04 -10.77
N ALA A 19 0.09 12.19 -11.31
CA ALA A 19 -0.76 13.14 -10.58
C ALA A 19 -2.10 12.55 -10.14
N VAL A 20 -2.77 11.77 -11.03
CA VAL A 20 -4.01 11.05 -10.69
C VAL A 20 -3.76 10.03 -9.58
N MET A 21 -2.69 9.24 -9.68
CA MET A 21 -2.39 8.22 -8.67
C MET A 21 -2.01 8.83 -7.31
N ILE A 22 -1.33 9.97 -7.28
CA ILE A 22 -1.09 10.73 -6.05
C ILE A 22 -2.41 11.21 -5.44
N ALA A 23 -3.34 11.72 -6.24
CA ALA A 23 -4.66 12.11 -5.77
C ALA A 23 -5.45 10.91 -5.19
N VAL A 24 -5.36 9.74 -5.82
CA VAL A 24 -5.92 8.48 -5.28
C VAL A 24 -5.24 8.10 -3.97
N GLY A 25 -3.91 8.16 -3.87
CA GLY A 25 -3.20 7.87 -2.63
C GLY A 25 -3.61 8.79 -1.48
N LEU A 26 -3.78 10.08 -1.75
CA LEU A 26 -4.32 11.06 -0.78
C LEU A 26 -5.76 10.74 -0.38
N LEU A 27 -6.59 10.30 -1.33
CA LEU A 27 -7.97 9.85 -1.05
C LEU A 27 -7.97 8.63 -0.13
N LEU A 28 -7.10 7.65 -0.37
CA LEU A 28 -6.98 6.45 0.48
C LEU A 28 -6.52 6.82 1.90
N ILE A 29 -5.55 7.73 2.04
CA ILE A 29 -5.12 8.25 3.36
C ILE A 29 -6.27 8.98 4.04
N TRP A 30 -7.04 9.79 3.31
CA TRP A 30 -8.22 10.46 3.87
C TRP A 30 -9.27 9.46 4.34
N LEU A 31 -9.54 8.39 3.59
CA LEU A 31 -10.44 7.32 4.00
C LEU A 31 -9.93 6.59 5.26
N ALA A 32 -8.63 6.28 5.31
CA ALA A 32 -8.01 5.62 6.45
C ALA A 32 -8.13 6.45 7.74
N ILE A 33 -7.88 7.76 7.68
CA ILE A 33 -7.84 8.63 8.86
C ILE A 33 -9.23 9.16 9.23
N LYS A 34 -10.01 9.65 8.25
CA LYS A 34 -11.27 10.34 8.54
C LYS A 34 -12.46 9.39 8.63
N LYS A 35 -12.43 8.30 7.85
CA LYS A 35 -13.51 7.30 7.80
C LYS A 35 -13.15 6.01 8.54
N GLU A 36 -11.91 5.88 9.02
CA GLU A 36 -11.41 4.71 9.75
C GLU A 36 -11.63 3.39 8.98
N TYR A 37 -11.62 3.46 7.64
CA TYR A 37 -11.66 2.25 6.82
C TYR A 37 -10.28 1.61 6.87
N GLU A 38 -10.23 0.36 7.37
CA GLU A 38 -9.05 -0.50 7.54
C GLU A 38 -7.74 0.28 7.69
N PRO A 39 -7.60 1.13 8.73
CA PRO A 39 -6.54 2.13 8.80
C PRO A 39 -5.15 1.51 8.78
N LEU A 40 -5.02 0.28 9.29
CA LEU A 40 -3.77 -0.49 9.31
C LEU A 40 -3.29 -0.87 7.90
N LEU A 41 -4.20 -1.08 6.95
CA LEU A 41 -3.87 -1.49 5.58
C LEU A 41 -3.92 -0.29 4.62
N LEU A 42 -4.98 0.51 4.68
CA LEU A 42 -5.22 1.61 3.74
C LEU A 42 -4.21 2.75 3.88
N LEU A 43 -3.70 3.03 5.09
CA LEU A 43 -2.72 4.08 5.31
C LEU A 43 -1.35 3.75 4.66
N PRO A 44 -0.74 2.56 4.88
CA PRO A 44 0.46 2.15 4.14
C PRO A 44 0.25 2.08 2.62
N ILE A 45 -0.91 1.58 2.16
CA ILE A 45 -1.21 1.51 0.73
C ILE A 45 -1.25 2.91 0.10
N GLY A 46 -1.95 3.86 0.74
CA GLY A 46 -2.02 5.23 0.26
C GLY A 46 -0.66 5.93 0.23
N ALA A 47 0.17 5.73 1.25
CA ALA A 47 1.53 6.25 1.28
C ALA A 47 2.41 5.64 0.18
N GLY A 48 2.37 4.31 0.00
CA GLY A 48 3.10 3.62 -1.06
C GLY A 48 2.69 4.09 -2.45
N ALA A 49 1.39 4.30 -2.69
CA ALA A 49 0.87 4.83 -3.95
C ALA A 49 1.40 6.23 -4.26
N ILE A 50 1.49 7.12 -3.26
CA ILE A 50 2.07 8.46 -3.44
C ILE A 50 3.56 8.32 -3.76
N LEU A 51 4.33 7.60 -2.95
CA LEU A 51 5.78 7.46 -3.10
C LEU A 51 6.18 6.83 -4.44
N ALA A 52 5.40 5.85 -4.92
CA ALA A 52 5.64 5.19 -6.19
C ALA A 52 5.35 6.07 -7.42
N ASN A 53 4.50 7.09 -7.29
CA ASN A 53 4.05 7.94 -8.39
C ASN A 53 4.64 9.36 -8.36
N LEU A 54 5.57 9.64 -7.44
CA LEU A 54 6.32 10.89 -7.46
C LEU A 54 7.24 10.95 -8.69
N PRO A 55 7.36 12.13 -9.34
CA PRO A 55 8.26 12.29 -10.47
C PRO A 55 9.70 12.10 -10.02
N LEU A 56 10.49 11.37 -10.82
CA LEU A 56 11.88 11.01 -10.51
C LEU A 56 12.04 10.26 -9.18
N SER A 57 10.99 9.54 -8.73
CA SER A 57 11.06 8.76 -7.50
C SER A 57 12.12 7.65 -7.63
N PRO A 58 13.13 7.60 -6.75
CA PRO A 58 14.10 6.51 -6.73
C PRO A 58 13.51 5.24 -6.10
N MET A 59 12.25 5.28 -5.65
CA MET A 59 11.62 4.20 -4.92
C MET A 59 11.15 3.06 -5.83
N VAL A 60 10.97 3.34 -7.12
CA VAL A 60 10.53 2.39 -8.15
C VAL A 60 11.60 2.33 -9.24
N GLY A 61 12.07 1.12 -9.55
CA GLY A 61 13.23 0.87 -10.42
C GLY A 61 14.05 -0.33 -9.93
N GLU A 62 15.14 -0.66 -10.64
CA GLU A 62 15.97 -1.86 -10.39
C GLU A 62 16.52 -1.91 -8.95
N ASP A 63 16.99 -0.77 -8.42
CA ASP A 63 17.45 -0.62 -7.02
C ASP A 63 16.41 0.07 -6.12
N GLY A 64 15.15 0.14 -6.55
CA GLY A 64 14.10 0.86 -5.85
C GLY A 64 13.66 0.14 -4.58
N MET A 65 13.57 0.86 -3.46
CA MET A 65 13.17 0.28 -2.17
C MET A 65 11.78 -0.37 -2.21
N LEU A 66 10.81 0.21 -2.93
CA LEU A 66 9.48 -0.39 -3.10
C LEU A 66 9.51 -1.60 -4.03
N THR A 67 10.36 -1.58 -5.06
CA THR A 67 10.59 -2.75 -5.94
C THR A 67 11.15 -3.92 -5.13
N LEU A 68 12.17 -3.67 -4.31
CA LEU A 68 12.79 -4.69 -3.47
C LEU A 68 11.78 -5.29 -2.49
N LEU A 69 10.97 -4.47 -1.81
CA LEU A 69 9.91 -4.96 -0.93
C LEU A 69 8.86 -5.77 -1.69
N TYR A 70 8.52 -5.35 -2.91
CA TYR A 70 7.61 -6.08 -3.76
C TYR A 70 8.18 -7.45 -4.12
N GLU A 71 9.41 -7.53 -4.63
CA GLU A 71 10.04 -8.78 -5.05
C GLU A 71 10.30 -9.76 -3.90
N MET A 72 10.72 -9.23 -2.73
CA MET A 72 10.99 -10.06 -1.55
C MET A 72 9.72 -10.57 -0.88
N GLY A 73 8.60 -9.85 -0.99
CA GLY A 73 7.42 -10.11 -0.15
C GLY A 73 6.11 -10.28 -0.90
N VAL A 74 5.79 -9.39 -1.83
CA VAL A 74 4.47 -9.37 -2.50
C VAL A 74 4.47 -10.26 -3.72
N GLY A 75 5.47 -10.15 -4.60
CA GLY A 75 5.57 -10.87 -5.87
C GLY A 75 5.78 -12.38 -5.73
N ASN A 76 6.26 -12.84 -4.57
CA ASN A 76 6.40 -14.26 -4.23
C ASN A 76 5.37 -14.72 -3.17
N GLU A 77 4.37 -13.89 -2.87
CA GLU A 77 3.28 -14.16 -1.92
C GLU A 77 3.69 -14.35 -0.45
N LEU A 78 4.96 -14.17 -0.09
CA LEU A 78 5.43 -14.30 1.29
C LEU A 78 4.67 -13.38 2.27
N PHE A 79 4.47 -12.10 1.93
CA PHE A 79 3.74 -11.17 2.78
C PHE A 79 2.24 -11.53 2.90
N PRO A 80 1.49 -11.78 1.81
CA PRO A 80 0.13 -12.32 1.90
C PRO A 80 0.02 -13.58 2.76
N LEU A 81 0.93 -14.55 2.60
CA LEU A 81 0.93 -15.78 3.40
C LEU A 81 1.14 -15.50 4.89
N LEU A 82 2.11 -14.65 5.23
CA LEU A 82 2.35 -14.25 6.62
C LEU A 82 1.17 -13.50 7.24
N ILE A 83 0.51 -12.63 6.46
CA ILE A 83 -0.73 -11.96 6.88
C ILE A 83 -1.82 -13.00 7.15
N PHE A 84 -1.99 -13.99 6.27
CA PHE A 84 -3.02 -15.03 6.42
C PHE A 84 -2.76 -15.93 7.64
N VAL A 85 -1.50 -16.29 7.89
CA VAL A 85 -1.10 -17.01 9.13
C VAL A 85 -1.42 -16.17 10.37
N GLY A 86 -1.13 -14.86 10.34
CA GLY A 86 -1.48 -13.94 11.42
C GLY A 86 -2.99 -13.85 11.67
N ILE A 87 -3.80 -13.73 10.61
CA ILE A 87 -5.26 -13.73 10.70
C ILE A 87 -5.78 -15.04 11.30
N GLY A 88 -5.26 -16.19 10.83
CA GLY A 88 -5.61 -17.50 11.36
C GLY A 88 -5.27 -17.65 12.84
N ALA A 89 -4.14 -17.11 13.28
CA ALA A 89 -3.73 -17.10 14.69
C ALA A 89 -4.62 -16.21 15.59
N MET A 90 -5.23 -15.16 15.02
CA MET A 90 -6.15 -14.27 15.73
C MET A 90 -7.62 -14.72 15.65
N THR A 91 -7.93 -15.75 14.86
CA THR A 91 -9.31 -16.21 14.65
C THR A 91 -9.77 -17.07 15.82
N ASP A 92 -10.90 -16.71 16.42
CA ASP A 92 -11.56 -17.53 17.45
C ASP A 92 -12.48 -18.58 16.80
N PHE A 93 -12.16 -19.85 17.00
CA PHE A 93 -12.94 -20.98 16.50
C PHE A 93 -14.05 -21.44 17.44
N GLY A 94 -14.15 -20.91 18.67
CA GLY A 94 -15.18 -21.29 19.65
C GLY A 94 -16.61 -21.23 19.09
N PRO A 95 -17.06 -20.08 18.55
CA PRO A 95 -18.40 -19.97 17.95
C PRO A 95 -18.64 -20.92 16.78
N LEU A 96 -17.59 -21.25 16.01
CA LEU A 96 -17.67 -22.18 14.88
C LEU A 96 -17.85 -23.63 15.34
N LEU A 97 -17.13 -24.04 16.39
CA LEU A 97 -17.18 -25.39 16.94
C LEU A 97 -18.48 -25.65 17.70
N GLU A 98 -19.06 -24.62 18.33
CA GLU A 98 -20.36 -24.71 19.02
C GLU A 98 -21.54 -24.91 18.06
N ASN A 99 -21.49 -24.31 16.86
CA ASN A 99 -22.50 -24.52 15.83
C ASN A 99 -21.88 -24.68 14.44
N PRO A 100 -21.54 -25.93 14.04
CA PRO A 100 -20.90 -26.21 12.76
C PRO A 100 -21.70 -25.78 11.52
N LYS A 101 -23.02 -25.54 11.66
CA LYS A 101 -23.85 -25.01 10.56
C LYS A 101 -23.45 -23.59 10.14
N MET A 102 -22.74 -22.85 11.00
CA MET A 102 -22.17 -21.55 10.67
C MET A 102 -21.17 -21.61 9.51
N VAL A 103 -20.55 -22.77 9.24
CA VAL A 103 -19.65 -22.98 8.08
C VAL A 103 -20.40 -22.84 6.74
N LEU A 104 -21.71 -23.06 6.72
CA LEU A 104 -22.52 -23.05 5.49
C LEU A 104 -23.14 -21.67 5.17
N LEU A 105 -22.96 -20.68 6.05
CA LEU A 105 -23.43 -19.30 5.88
C LEU A 105 -22.33 -18.44 5.25
#